data_AF-A0AAX6BMY8-F1
#
_entry.id   AF-A0AAX6BMY8-F1
#
_cell.length_a   1.000
_cell.length_b   1.000
_cell.length_c   1.000
_cell.angle_alpha   90.00
_cell.angle_beta   90.00
_cell.angle_gamma   90.00
#
_symmetry.space_group_name_H-M   'P 1'
#
loop_
_entity.id
_entity.type
_entity.pdbx_description
1 polymer ?
#
loop_
_entity_poly.entity_id
_entity_poly.type
_entity_poly.pdbx_seq_one_letter_code
_entity_poly.pdbx_strand_id
1 'polypeptide(L)'
;MSNLAQEDREKEKKKRKLMLIVLTFVLIIAAFASIGAYHNHQERVAAEQKYKENLASAYDQMVAAGSMMEDIINGYTEVWHAAIWSNGATIDGQHYTDFNMALAAQIASYDTNGDLATVEATMTSLDQTMDKLKNPPAKFKDEYTVALDAYTAVKDMNNYVNPSGSYQTYSQITNEKDNELASKLNSLEVRID
;
A
#
# COMPACT_ATOMS: atom_id res chain seq x y z
N MET A 1 -24.90 71.00 40.42
CA MET A 1 -23.81 70.34 39.65
C MET A 1 -23.50 68.90 40.11
N SER A 2 -24.17 68.33 41.12
CA SER A 2 -23.84 66.99 41.67
C SER A 2 -24.44 65.81 40.91
N ASN A 3 -25.65 65.95 40.33
CA ASN A 3 -26.39 64.83 39.71
C ASN A 3 -25.80 64.40 38.34
N LEU A 4 -25.42 65.37 37.50
CA LEU A 4 -24.76 65.14 36.19
C LEU A 4 -23.44 64.35 36.34
N ALA A 5 -22.60 64.72 37.32
CA ALA A 5 -21.33 64.02 37.58
C ALA A 5 -21.51 62.60 38.16
N GLN A 6 -22.63 62.32 38.84
CA GLN A 6 -22.96 60.98 39.30
C GLN A 6 -23.44 60.09 38.16
N GLU A 7 -24.28 60.65 37.28
CA GLU A 7 -24.80 59.96 36.10
C GLU A 7 -23.70 59.62 35.08
N ASP A 8 -22.75 60.54 34.87
CA ASP A 8 -21.59 60.30 33.99
C ASP A 8 -20.65 59.22 34.56
N ARG A 9 -20.43 59.19 35.88
CA ARG A 9 -19.65 58.13 36.54
C ARG A 9 -20.33 56.76 36.46
N GLU A 10 -21.65 56.70 36.57
CA GLU A 10 -22.44 55.49 36.37
C GLU A 10 -22.33 54.96 34.92
N LYS A 11 -22.42 55.86 33.93
CA LYS A 11 -22.27 55.52 32.51
C LYS A 11 -20.87 55.00 32.20
N GLU A 12 -19.82 55.62 32.75
CA GLU A 12 -18.43 55.15 32.64
C GLU A 12 -18.24 53.75 33.24
N LYS A 13 -18.79 53.50 34.43
CA LYS A 13 -18.74 52.17 35.07
C LYS A 13 -19.43 51.10 34.23
N LYS A 14 -20.61 51.41 33.67
CA LYS A 14 -21.35 50.49 32.77
C LYS A 14 -20.57 50.22 31.48
N LYS A 15 -19.97 51.24 30.86
CA LYS A 15 -19.10 51.09 29.68
C LYS A 15 -17.88 50.20 29.98
N ARG A 16 -17.19 50.42 31.10
CA ARG A 16 -16.04 49.57 31.51
C ARG A 16 -16.46 48.12 31.76
N LYS A 17 -17.59 47.90 32.44
CA LYS A 17 -18.13 46.55 32.68
C LYS A 17 -18.50 45.85 31.37
N LEU A 18 -19.12 46.57 30.43
CA LEU A 18 -19.42 46.05 29.09
C LEU A 18 -18.13 45.72 28.30
N MET A 19 -17.12 46.59 28.37
CA MET A 19 -15.83 46.38 27.70
C MET A 19 -15.11 45.13 28.24
N LEU A 20 -15.14 44.91 29.56
CA LEU A 20 -14.58 43.71 30.18
C LEU A 20 -15.31 42.43 29.74
N ILE A 21 -16.65 42.45 29.67
CA ILE A 21 -17.45 41.30 29.20
C ILE A 21 -17.11 40.95 27.74
N VAL A 22 -17.02 41.95 26.87
CA VAL A 22 -16.66 41.76 25.46
C VAL A 22 -15.25 41.18 25.34
N LEU A 23 -14.29 41.69 26.10
CA LEU A 23 -12.92 41.18 26.10
C LEU A 23 -12.85 39.71 26.53
N THR A 24 -13.56 39.34 27.59
CA THR A 24 -13.64 37.94 28.05
C THR A 24 -14.26 37.03 26.99
N PHE A 25 -15.32 37.48 26.32
CA PHE A 25 -15.98 36.71 25.27
C PHE A 25 -15.07 36.47 24.06
N VAL A 26 -14.31 37.49 23.64
CA VAL A 26 -13.31 37.37 22.56
C VAL A 26 -12.20 36.38 22.92
N LEU A 27 -11.70 36.39 24.16
CA LEU A 27 -10.68 35.44 24.62
C LEU A 27 -11.19 33.99 24.62
N ILE A 28 -12.45 33.78 24.99
CA ILE A 28 -13.09 32.45 24.96
C ILE A 28 -13.21 31.94 23.51
N ILE A 29 -13.67 32.77 22.57
CA ILE A 29 -13.76 32.40 21.15
C ILE A 29 -12.37 32.06 20.59
N ALA A 30 -11.35 32.88 20.90
CA ALA A 30 -9.97 32.63 20.46
C ALA A 30 -9.42 31.30 21.01
N ALA A 31 -9.73 30.97 22.26
CA ALA A 31 -9.34 29.69 22.88
C ALA A 31 -10.03 28.48 22.23
N PHE A 32 -11.33 28.58 21.89
CA PHE A 32 -12.03 27.50 21.18
C PHE A 32 -11.52 27.32 19.75
N ALA A 33 -11.23 28.42 19.04
CA ALA A 33 -10.67 28.36 17.70
C ALA A 33 -9.27 27.70 17.68
N SER A 34 -8.42 28.01 18.67
CA SER A 34 -7.09 27.41 18.76
C SER A 34 -7.13 25.92 19.13
N ILE A 35 -8.02 25.51 20.04
CA ILE A 35 -8.24 24.08 20.37
C ILE A 35 -8.75 23.31 19.15
N GLY A 36 -9.74 23.86 18.43
CA GLY A 36 -10.26 23.23 17.20
C GLY A 36 -9.21 23.11 16.10
N ALA A 37 -8.39 24.16 15.90
CA ALA A 37 -7.29 24.12 14.95
C ALA A 37 -6.21 23.10 15.34
N TYR A 38 -5.87 23.01 16.63
CA TYR A 38 -4.90 22.04 17.14
C TYR A 38 -5.38 20.59 16.97
N HIS A 39 -6.63 20.31 17.35
CA HIS A 39 -7.20 18.97 17.23
C HIS A 39 -7.28 18.51 15.76
N ASN A 40 -7.74 19.37 14.86
CA ASN A 40 -7.81 19.11 13.42
C ASN A 40 -6.41 18.93 12.80
N HIS A 41 -5.41 19.69 13.26
CA HIS A 41 -4.03 19.51 12.84
C HIS A 41 -3.47 18.14 13.28
N GLN A 42 -3.72 17.73 14.52
CA GLN A 42 -3.26 16.45 15.06
C GLN A 42 -3.92 15.26 14.33
N GLU A 43 -5.22 15.34 14.04
CA GLU A 43 -5.92 14.32 13.24
C GLU A 43 -5.35 14.21 11.82
N ARG A 44 -5.07 15.35 11.17
CA ARG A 44 -4.46 15.36 9.84
C ARG A 44 -3.05 14.73 9.87
N VAL A 45 -2.22 15.10 10.83
CA VAL A 45 -0.86 14.54 10.98
C VAL A 45 -0.92 13.03 11.22
N ALA A 46 -1.83 12.57 12.09
CA ALA A 46 -2.01 11.14 12.35
C ALA A 46 -2.51 10.38 11.10
N ALA A 47 -3.46 10.95 10.35
CA ALA A 47 -3.96 10.36 9.11
C ALA A 47 -2.86 10.29 8.03
N GLU A 48 -2.03 11.33 7.91
CA GLU A 48 -0.90 11.36 7.00
C GLU A 48 0.18 10.34 7.37
N GLN A 49 0.48 10.19 8.66
CA GLN A 49 1.44 9.20 9.15
C GLN A 49 0.95 7.77 8.87
N LYS A 50 -0.31 7.48 9.21
CA LYS A 50 -0.93 6.19 8.90
C LYS A 50 -0.97 5.89 7.41
N TYR A 51 -1.16 6.91 6.58
CA TYR A 51 -1.13 6.76 5.12
C TYR A 51 0.27 6.36 4.63
N LYS A 52 1.34 7.00 5.15
CA LYS A 52 2.72 6.61 4.85
C LYS A 52 3.04 5.18 5.27
N GLU A 53 2.61 4.78 6.46
CA GLU A 53 2.80 3.42 6.97
C GLU A 53 2.11 2.38 6.08
N ASN A 54 0.88 2.69 5.62
CA ASN A 54 0.19 1.81 4.67
C ASN A 54 0.87 1.78 3.29
N LEU A 55 1.45 2.89 2.81
CA LEU A 55 2.22 2.91 1.56
C LEU A 55 3.47 2.02 1.67
N ALA A 56 4.25 2.17 2.74
CA ALA A 56 5.42 1.34 3.00
C ALA A 56 5.04 -0.14 3.13
N SER A 57 3.97 -0.43 3.90
CA SER A 57 3.46 -1.80 4.02
C SER A 57 2.99 -2.38 2.69
N ALA A 58 2.38 -1.57 1.81
CA ALA A 58 1.97 -2.03 0.50
C ALA A 58 3.19 -2.36 -0.37
N TYR A 59 4.22 -1.51 -0.34
CA TYR A 59 5.49 -1.77 -1.03
C TYR A 59 6.14 -3.09 -0.57
N ASP A 60 6.30 -3.27 0.75
CA ASP A 60 6.89 -4.50 1.31
C ASP A 60 6.10 -5.75 0.89
N GLN A 61 4.77 -5.66 0.89
CA GLN A 61 3.89 -6.74 0.44
C GLN A 61 4.01 -7.02 -1.06
N MET A 62 4.16 -5.99 -1.90
CA MET A 62 4.36 -6.14 -3.34
C MET A 62 5.71 -6.77 -3.66
N VAL A 63 6.78 -6.37 -2.96
CA VAL A 63 8.12 -6.96 -3.11
C VAL A 63 8.10 -8.43 -2.70
N ALA A 64 7.51 -8.73 -1.53
CA ALA A 64 7.37 -10.11 -1.06
C ALA A 64 6.54 -10.97 -2.03
N ALA A 65 5.40 -10.45 -2.50
CA ALA A 65 4.56 -11.14 -3.49
C ALA A 65 5.32 -11.39 -4.79
N GLY A 66 5.99 -10.37 -5.33
CA GLY A 66 6.79 -10.45 -6.55
C GLY A 66 7.88 -11.52 -6.45
N SER A 67 8.68 -11.49 -5.38
CA SER A 67 9.76 -12.47 -5.15
C SER A 67 9.24 -13.90 -5.07
N MET A 68 8.13 -14.16 -4.36
CA MET A 68 7.56 -15.51 -4.30
C MET A 68 7.03 -15.98 -5.66
N MET A 69 6.38 -15.09 -6.41
CA MET A 69 5.90 -15.41 -7.75
C MET A 69 7.06 -15.71 -8.70
N GLU A 70 8.12 -14.90 -8.64
CA GLU A 70 9.34 -15.10 -9.44
C GLU A 70 9.95 -16.48 -9.15
N ASP A 71 10.11 -16.87 -7.89
CA ASP A 71 10.63 -18.20 -7.51
C ASP A 71 9.77 -19.34 -8.06
N ILE A 72 8.44 -19.24 -7.92
CA ILE A 72 7.49 -20.25 -8.43
C ILE A 72 7.59 -20.35 -9.96
N ILE A 73 7.55 -19.21 -10.65
CA ILE A 73 7.57 -19.12 -12.10
C ILE A 73 8.90 -19.65 -12.65
N ASN A 74 10.02 -19.24 -12.06
CA ASN A 74 11.34 -19.71 -12.42
C ASN A 74 11.43 -21.23 -12.24
N GLY A 75 10.96 -21.77 -11.12
CA GLY A 75 10.90 -23.22 -10.90
C GLY A 75 10.10 -23.97 -11.96
N TYR A 76 8.97 -23.43 -12.42
CA TYR A 76 8.26 -24.03 -13.56
C TYR A 76 9.08 -24.00 -14.84
N THR A 77 9.72 -22.86 -15.17
CA THR A 77 10.55 -22.77 -16.37
C THR A 77 11.74 -23.73 -16.32
N GLU A 78 12.37 -23.90 -15.17
CA GLU A 78 13.49 -24.82 -14.98
C GLU A 78 13.07 -26.27 -15.15
N VAL A 79 11.97 -26.69 -14.50
CA VAL A 79 11.43 -28.05 -14.62
C VAL A 79 11.03 -28.35 -16.06
N TRP A 80 10.35 -27.40 -16.71
CA TRP A 80 9.92 -27.55 -18.08
C TRP A 80 11.11 -27.64 -19.04
N HIS A 81 12.14 -26.81 -18.81
CA HIS A 81 13.38 -26.86 -19.57
C HIS A 81 14.11 -28.19 -19.39
N ALA A 82 14.27 -28.64 -18.14
CA ALA A 82 14.97 -29.88 -17.84
C ALA A 82 14.28 -31.12 -18.47
N ALA A 83 12.94 -31.13 -18.47
CA ALA A 83 12.17 -32.20 -19.10
C ALA A 83 12.33 -32.26 -20.63
N ILE A 84 12.50 -31.11 -21.30
CA ILE A 84 12.65 -31.05 -22.76
C ILE A 84 14.11 -31.28 -23.19
N TRP A 85 15.07 -30.68 -22.49
CA TRP A 85 16.45 -30.57 -22.95
C TRP A 85 17.49 -31.26 -22.06
N SER A 86 17.15 -31.67 -20.83
CA SER A 86 18.12 -32.17 -19.83
C SER A 86 17.77 -33.54 -19.25
N ASN A 87 17.21 -34.42 -20.10
CA ASN A 87 16.88 -35.81 -19.77
C ASN A 87 15.93 -35.96 -18.55
N GLY A 88 15.07 -34.98 -18.30
CA GLY A 88 14.09 -35.02 -17.22
C GLY A 88 14.38 -34.09 -16.04
N ALA A 89 13.38 -33.89 -15.19
CA ALA A 89 13.45 -33.10 -13.97
C ALA A 89 13.25 -34.01 -12.74
N THR A 90 13.79 -33.62 -11.59
CA THR A 90 13.58 -34.33 -10.32
C THR A 90 12.81 -33.43 -9.36
N ILE A 91 11.61 -33.85 -8.98
CA ILE A 91 10.71 -33.13 -8.07
C ILE A 91 10.41 -34.06 -6.89
N ASP A 92 10.63 -33.59 -5.66
CA ASP A 92 10.39 -34.35 -4.42
C ASP A 92 11.01 -35.77 -4.42
N GLY A 93 12.20 -35.88 -5.01
CA GLY A 93 12.95 -37.14 -5.10
C GLY A 93 12.47 -38.10 -6.21
N GLN A 94 11.47 -37.72 -7.00
CA GLN A 94 10.99 -38.50 -8.15
C GLN A 94 11.45 -37.87 -9.46
N HIS A 95 11.92 -38.71 -10.38
CA HIS A 95 12.43 -38.27 -11.68
C HIS A 95 11.39 -38.42 -12.78
N TYR A 96 11.19 -37.36 -13.56
CA TYR A 96 10.18 -37.23 -14.59
C TYR A 96 10.83 -36.88 -15.93
N THR A 97 10.67 -37.73 -16.93
CA THR A 97 11.16 -37.49 -18.31
C THR A 97 10.07 -36.96 -19.24
N ASP A 98 8.80 -37.06 -18.85
CA ASP A 98 7.69 -36.44 -19.58
C ASP A 98 7.43 -35.04 -19.05
N PHE A 99 7.34 -34.06 -19.95
CA PHE A 99 7.22 -32.65 -19.57
C PHE A 99 5.91 -32.32 -18.85
N ASN A 100 4.78 -32.93 -19.25
CA ASN A 100 3.49 -32.65 -18.61
C ASN A 100 3.48 -33.22 -17.20
N MET A 101 4.06 -34.41 -17.02
CA MET A 101 4.17 -35.03 -15.70
C MET A 101 5.10 -34.27 -14.78
N ALA A 102 6.25 -33.80 -15.29
CA ALA A 102 7.18 -32.99 -14.52
C ALA A 102 6.55 -31.67 -14.05
N LEU A 103 5.86 -30.95 -14.95
CA LEU A 103 5.17 -29.71 -14.62
C LEU A 103 4.03 -29.93 -13.62
N ALA A 104 3.20 -30.96 -13.83
CA ALA A 104 2.11 -31.30 -12.90
C ALA A 104 2.63 -31.67 -11.51
N ALA A 105 3.77 -32.38 -11.43
CA ALA A 105 4.42 -32.71 -10.18
C ALA A 105 4.95 -31.45 -9.47
N GLN A 106 5.55 -30.50 -10.21
CA GLN A 106 6.02 -29.25 -9.62
C GLN A 106 4.87 -28.39 -9.08
N ILE A 107 3.76 -28.28 -9.81
CA ILE A 107 2.55 -27.58 -9.34
C ILE A 107 2.03 -28.24 -8.05
N ALA A 108 1.94 -29.57 -8.02
CA ALA A 108 1.50 -30.30 -6.83
C ALA A 108 2.44 -30.12 -5.63
N SER A 109 3.75 -30.02 -5.88
CA SER A 109 4.75 -29.74 -4.84
C SER A 109 4.51 -28.36 -4.21
N TYR A 110 4.34 -27.33 -5.02
CA TYR A 110 4.04 -25.96 -4.57
C TYR A 110 2.67 -25.81 -3.90
N ASP A 111 1.68 -26.60 -4.29
CA ASP A 111 0.39 -26.67 -3.59
C ASP A 111 0.56 -27.34 -2.21
N THR A 112 1.27 -28.48 -2.17
CA THR A 112 1.43 -29.28 -0.94
C THR A 112 2.30 -28.59 0.10
N ASN A 113 3.35 -27.90 -0.31
CA ASN A 113 4.26 -27.19 0.59
C ASN A 113 3.71 -25.84 1.07
N GLY A 114 2.62 -25.36 0.46
CA GLY A 114 1.93 -24.12 0.83
C GLY A 114 2.46 -22.86 0.16
N ASP A 115 3.34 -22.96 -0.83
CA ASP A 115 3.87 -21.80 -1.55
C ASP A 115 2.74 -21.03 -2.26
N LEU A 116 1.86 -21.74 -2.98
CA LEU A 116 0.71 -21.12 -3.66
C LEU A 116 -0.27 -20.46 -2.66
N ALA A 117 -0.51 -21.11 -1.51
CA ALA A 117 -1.36 -20.55 -0.47
C ALA A 117 -0.73 -19.29 0.18
N THR A 118 0.59 -19.26 0.31
CA THR A 118 1.33 -18.10 0.85
C THR A 118 1.27 -16.91 -0.11
N VAL A 119 1.36 -17.15 -1.42
CA VAL A 119 1.11 -16.11 -2.44
C VAL A 119 -0.31 -15.57 -2.33
N GLU A 120 -1.33 -16.44 -2.26
CA GLU A 120 -2.74 -16.02 -2.15
C GLU A 120 -3.00 -15.19 -0.88
N ALA A 121 -2.46 -15.63 0.26
CA ALA A 121 -2.59 -14.90 1.52
C ALA A 121 -1.93 -13.52 1.46
N THR A 122 -0.75 -13.44 0.84
CA THR A 122 -0.02 -12.17 0.67
C THR A 122 -0.76 -11.23 -0.26
N MET A 123 -1.31 -11.74 -1.37
CA MET A 123 -2.16 -10.96 -2.29
C MET A 123 -3.44 -10.46 -1.61
N THR A 124 -4.06 -11.29 -0.76
CA THR A 124 -5.23 -10.88 0.03
C THR A 124 -4.88 -9.75 1.01
N SER A 125 -3.73 -9.85 1.69
CA SER A 125 -3.25 -8.79 2.57
C SER A 125 -2.93 -7.50 1.81
N LEU A 126 -2.30 -7.62 0.63
CA LEU A 126 -2.01 -6.50 -0.26
C LEU A 126 -3.28 -5.79 -0.72
N ASP A 127 -4.30 -6.54 -1.14
CA ASP A 127 -5.61 -5.99 -1.52
C ASP A 127 -6.23 -5.16 -0.38
N GLN A 128 -6.18 -5.68 0.85
CA GLN A 128 -6.66 -4.96 2.03
C GLN A 128 -5.84 -3.69 2.35
N THR A 129 -4.53 -3.70 2.09
CA THR A 129 -3.68 -2.52 2.27
C THR A 129 -3.99 -1.47 1.21
N MET A 130 -4.12 -1.88 -0.06
CA MET A 130 -4.49 -0.99 -1.16
C MET A 130 -5.88 -0.37 -0.98
N ASP A 131 -6.82 -1.11 -0.39
CA ASP A 131 -8.13 -0.58 -0.02
C ASP A 131 -8.05 0.60 0.97
N LYS A 132 -7.10 0.55 1.92
CA LYS A 132 -6.85 1.65 2.87
C LYS A 132 -6.22 2.87 2.19
N LEU A 133 -5.62 2.70 1.01
CA LEU A 133 -4.93 3.76 0.27
C LEU A 133 -5.82 4.49 -0.75
N LYS A 134 -7.00 3.96 -1.10
CA LYS A 134 -7.92 4.51 -2.13
C LYS A 134 -8.24 6.00 -2.02
N ASN A 135 -8.14 6.59 -0.82
CA ASN A 135 -8.44 7.99 -0.55
C ASN A 135 -7.17 8.76 -0.10
N PRO A 136 -6.23 9.06 -1.03
CA PRO A 136 -4.99 9.73 -0.67
C PRO A 136 -5.21 11.17 -0.18
N PRO A 137 -4.51 11.61 0.89
CA PRO A 137 -4.31 13.02 1.17
C PRO A 137 -3.70 13.73 -0.04
N ALA A 138 -3.97 15.03 -0.21
CA ALA A 138 -3.57 15.78 -1.42
C ALA A 138 -2.08 15.67 -1.77
N LYS A 139 -1.22 15.59 -0.75
CA LYS A 139 0.24 15.48 -0.90
C LYS A 139 0.74 14.09 -1.30
N PHE A 140 -0.11 13.06 -1.27
CA PHE A 140 0.25 11.66 -1.57
C PHE A 140 -0.42 11.11 -2.84
N LYS A 141 -1.02 11.99 -3.67
CA LYS A 141 -1.74 11.56 -4.87
C LYS A 141 -0.83 10.93 -5.91
N ASP A 142 0.39 11.45 -6.04
CA ASP A 142 1.35 10.96 -7.02
C ASP A 142 1.91 9.60 -6.56
N GLU A 143 2.27 9.47 -5.29
CA GLU A 143 2.72 8.24 -4.65
C GLU A 143 1.64 7.15 -4.71
N TYR A 144 0.37 7.49 -4.48
CA TYR A 144 -0.74 6.57 -4.67
C TYR A 144 -0.86 6.08 -6.11
N THR A 145 -0.69 6.97 -7.08
CA THR A 145 -0.78 6.61 -8.51
C THR A 145 0.32 5.62 -8.88
N VAL A 146 1.56 5.85 -8.41
CA VAL A 146 2.67 4.91 -8.64
C VAL A 146 2.48 3.61 -7.88
N ALA A 147 1.93 3.64 -6.66
CA ALA A 147 1.58 2.43 -5.93
C ALA A 147 0.51 1.61 -6.65
N LEU A 148 -0.48 2.26 -7.26
CA LEU A 148 -1.52 1.60 -8.05
C LEU A 148 -0.95 0.93 -9.32
N ASP A 149 0.02 1.57 -9.97
CA ASP A 149 0.75 0.98 -11.10
C ASP A 149 1.50 -0.29 -10.69
N ALA A 150 2.28 -0.22 -9.59
CA ALA A 150 3.03 -1.38 -9.07
C ALA A 150 2.09 -2.51 -8.63
N TYR A 151 1.01 -2.16 -7.92
CA TYR A 151 -0.03 -3.11 -7.54
C TYR A 151 -0.67 -3.82 -8.75
N THR A 152 -0.94 -3.08 -9.82
CA THR A 152 -1.50 -3.65 -11.05
C THR A 152 -0.51 -4.61 -11.71
N ALA A 153 0.79 -4.27 -11.72
CA ALA A 153 1.84 -5.15 -12.22
C ALA A 153 1.96 -6.45 -11.39
N VAL A 154 1.90 -6.36 -10.05
CA VAL A 154 1.87 -7.57 -9.18
C VAL A 154 0.66 -8.43 -9.49
N LYS A 155 -0.53 -7.83 -9.66
CA LYS A 155 -1.74 -8.58 -10.04
C LYS A 155 -1.62 -9.25 -11.41
N ASP A 156 -0.93 -8.62 -12.35
CA ASP A 156 -0.69 -9.22 -13.65
C ASP A 156 0.29 -10.41 -13.55
N MET A 157 1.40 -10.25 -12.83
CA MET A 157 2.37 -11.32 -12.57
C MET A 157 1.73 -12.53 -11.87
N ASN A 158 0.81 -12.29 -10.93
CA ASN A 158 0.07 -13.35 -10.21
C ASN A 158 -0.72 -14.27 -11.15
N ASN A 159 -1.08 -13.84 -12.36
CA ASN A 159 -1.78 -14.71 -13.32
C ASN A 159 -0.89 -15.86 -13.81
N TYR A 160 0.43 -15.76 -13.66
CA TYR A 160 1.39 -16.72 -14.20
C TYR A 160 1.88 -17.75 -13.18
N VAL A 161 1.46 -17.67 -11.91
CA VAL A 161 1.66 -18.76 -10.93
C VAL A 161 0.85 -20.02 -11.28
N ASN A 162 -0.10 -19.90 -12.21
CA ASN A 162 -0.78 -21.01 -12.87
C ASN A 162 -0.31 -21.09 -14.34
N PRO A 163 0.67 -21.95 -14.66
CA PRO A 163 1.32 -21.95 -15.97
C PRO A 163 0.38 -22.41 -17.08
N SER A 164 0.46 -21.77 -18.24
CA SER A 164 -0.31 -22.13 -19.43
C SER A 164 0.44 -21.80 -20.73
N GLY A 165 -0.01 -22.39 -21.83
CA GLY A 165 0.63 -22.21 -23.15
C GLY A 165 1.81 -23.15 -23.38
N SER A 166 2.79 -22.70 -24.15
CA SER A 166 4.04 -23.42 -24.41
C SER A 166 5.19 -22.89 -23.54
N TYR A 167 6.24 -23.69 -23.36
CA TYR A 167 7.47 -23.25 -22.69
C TYR A 167 7.95 -21.89 -23.21
N GLN A 168 8.09 -21.75 -24.52
CA GLN A 168 8.63 -20.54 -25.15
C GLN A 168 7.76 -19.32 -24.87
N THR A 169 6.45 -19.43 -25.08
CA THR A 169 5.51 -18.32 -24.84
C THR A 169 5.43 -17.96 -23.36
N TYR A 170 5.44 -18.97 -22.48
CA TYR A 170 5.38 -18.77 -21.05
C TYR A 170 6.65 -18.10 -20.54
N SER A 171 7.83 -18.64 -20.86
CA SER A 171 9.12 -18.06 -20.43
C SER A 171 9.32 -16.63 -20.96
N GLN A 172 8.86 -16.34 -22.17
CA GLN A 172 8.97 -14.99 -22.73
C GLN A 172 8.07 -14.02 -21.97
N ILE A 173 6.79 -14.35 -21.82
CA ILE A 173 5.83 -13.43 -21.21
C ILE A 173 6.13 -13.20 -19.74
N THR A 174 6.54 -14.24 -19.00
CA THR A 174 6.88 -14.09 -17.59
C THR A 174 8.14 -13.25 -17.38
N ASN A 175 9.16 -13.38 -18.24
CA ASN A 175 10.33 -12.50 -18.20
C ASN A 175 9.95 -11.03 -18.49
N GLU A 176 9.05 -10.79 -19.43
CA GLU A 176 8.56 -9.43 -19.72
C GLU A 176 7.81 -8.85 -18.50
N LYS A 177 6.99 -9.66 -17.83
CA LYS A 177 6.21 -9.25 -16.65
C LYS A 177 7.03 -9.07 -15.39
N ASP A 178 8.06 -9.89 -15.21
CA ASP A 178 9.02 -9.73 -14.13
C ASP A 178 9.77 -8.38 -14.25
N ASN A 179 10.31 -8.08 -15.44
CA ASN A 179 10.97 -6.81 -15.69
C ASN A 179 10.03 -5.60 -15.54
N GLU A 180 8.77 -5.73 -15.98
CA GLU A 180 7.75 -4.69 -15.78
C GLU A 180 7.50 -4.45 -14.29
N LEU A 181 7.29 -5.52 -13.51
CA LEU A 181 7.08 -5.45 -12.08
C LEU A 181 8.27 -4.79 -11.36
N ALA A 182 9.49 -5.24 -11.63
CA ALA A 182 10.71 -4.67 -11.04
C ALA A 182 10.83 -3.16 -11.33
N SER A 183 10.52 -2.74 -12.56
CA SER A 183 10.52 -1.32 -12.94
C SER A 183 9.48 -0.49 -12.16
N LYS A 184 8.28 -1.04 -11.98
CA LYS A 184 7.21 -0.36 -11.21
C LYS A 184 7.53 -0.30 -9.72
N LEU A 185 8.09 -1.36 -9.14
CA LEU A 185 8.54 -1.40 -7.75
C LEU A 185 9.64 -0.37 -7.49
N ASN A 186 10.67 -0.32 -8.31
CA ASN A 186 11.74 0.68 -8.21
C ASN A 186 11.20 2.12 -8.34
N SER A 187 10.19 2.33 -9.19
CA SER A 187 9.53 3.64 -9.32
C SER A 187 8.78 4.06 -8.05
N LEU A 188 8.23 3.09 -7.31
CA LEU A 188 7.56 3.32 -6.04
C LEU A 188 8.57 3.55 -4.90
N GLU A 189 9.61 2.71 -4.82
CA GLU A 189 10.69 2.79 -3.83
C GLU A 189 11.28 4.19 -3.74
N VAL A 190 11.70 4.76 -4.87
CA VAL A 190 12.28 6.11 -4.98
C VAL A 190 11.35 7.22 -4.46
N ARG A 191 10.05 6.97 -4.33
CA ARG A 191 9.06 7.95 -3.85
C ARG A 191 8.67 7.76 -2.39
N ILE A 192 8.88 6.58 -1.83
CA ILE A 192 8.53 6.26 -0.44
C ILE A 192 9.73 6.36 0.51
N ASP A 193 10.95 6.33 -0.03
CA ASP A 193 12.21 6.72 0.65
C ASP A 193 12.25 8.21 1.03
#